data_AF-A0A2E2CUZ1-F1
#
_entry.id   AF-A0A2E2CUZ1-F1
#
_cell.length_a   1.000
_cell.length_b   1.000
_cell.length_c   1.000
_cell.angle_alpha   90.00
_cell.angle_beta   90.00
_cell.angle_gamma   90.00
#
_symmetry.space_group_name_H-M   'P 1'
#
loop_
_entity.id
_entity.type
_entity.pdbx_description
1 polymer ?
#
loop_
_entity_poly.entity_id
_entity_poly.type
_entity_poly.pdbx_seq_one_letter_code
_entity_poly.pdbx_strand_id
1 'polypeptide(L)'
;MIDRSGKLMALEAALDEMIADNITITARAVVRHIPEVFKNASAITRDNPERLQVLGDAQKRQRTIRQLKDQLDPKSRGALQKEVATLKERLLRIEAQRDMLIASHRGLFQAVSSQGRKELYRFYSKYADVEKALTKMGALPTTEISENGKGTKE
;
A
#
# COMPACT_ATOMS: atom_id res chain seq x y z
N MET A 1 35.30 -13.91 -6.81
CA MET A 1 35.26 -13.68 -8.27
C MET A 1 33.81 -13.89 -8.69
N ILE A 2 33.06 -12.83 -9.04
CA ILE A 2 31.64 -12.98 -9.40
C ILE A 2 31.55 -13.71 -10.74
N ASP A 3 30.86 -14.84 -10.76
CA ASP A 3 30.62 -15.63 -11.96
C ASP A 3 29.76 -14.86 -12.99
N ARG A 4 29.77 -15.31 -14.25
CA ARG A 4 29.05 -14.66 -15.36
C ARG A 4 27.56 -14.46 -15.06
N SER A 5 26.92 -15.44 -14.44
CA SER A 5 25.51 -15.37 -14.01
C SER A 5 25.30 -14.31 -12.91
N GLY A 6 26.19 -14.27 -11.91
CA GLY A 6 26.12 -13.27 -10.84
C GLY A 6 26.29 -11.82 -11.33
N LYS A 7 27.10 -11.60 -12.38
CA LYS A 7 27.21 -10.26 -13.00
C LYS A 7 25.97 -9.83 -13.76
N LEU A 8 25.18 -10.78 -14.29
CA LEU A 8 23.93 -10.48 -14.98
C LEU A 8 22.84 -10.10 -13.96
N MET A 9 22.72 -10.86 -12.87
CA MET A 9 21.79 -10.55 -11.77
C MET A 9 22.09 -9.18 -11.13
N ALA A 10 23.38 -8.88 -10.91
CA ALA A 10 23.79 -7.57 -10.40
C ALA A 10 23.47 -6.42 -11.38
N LEU A 11 23.55 -6.68 -12.69
CA LEU A 11 23.17 -5.71 -13.71
C LEU A 11 21.65 -5.45 -13.70
N GLU A 12 20.83 -6.50 -13.63
CA GLU A 12 19.38 -6.38 -13.56
C GLU A 12 18.93 -5.60 -12.33
N ALA A 13 19.44 -5.96 -11.15
CA ALA A 13 19.14 -5.26 -9.90
C ALA A 13 19.51 -3.77 -9.95
N ALA A 14 20.70 -3.46 -10.48
CA ALA A 14 21.13 -2.07 -10.64
C ALA A 14 20.25 -1.29 -11.63
N LEU A 15 19.80 -1.94 -12.71
CA LEU A 15 18.92 -1.30 -13.68
C LEU A 15 17.54 -1.03 -13.09
N ASP A 16 16.98 -1.96 -12.32
CA ASP A 16 15.70 -1.77 -11.64
C ASP A 16 15.76 -0.62 -10.62
N GLU A 17 16.84 -0.52 -9.85
CA GLU A 17 17.10 0.61 -8.94
C GLU A 17 17.21 1.94 -9.71
N MET A 18 17.98 1.97 -10.80
CA MET A 18 18.10 3.16 -11.65
C MET A 18 16.76 3.57 -12.28
N ILE A 19 15.86 2.62 -12.60
CA ILE A 19 14.50 2.92 -13.06
C ILE A 19 13.68 3.55 -11.93
N ALA A 20 13.74 2.97 -10.72
CA ALA A 20 13.02 3.47 -9.55
C ALA A 20 13.42 4.92 -9.19
N ASP A 21 14.72 5.19 -9.22
CA ASP A 21 15.28 6.53 -8.94
C ASP A 21 15.21 7.48 -10.14
N ASN A 22 14.67 7.02 -11.27
CA ASN A 22 14.58 7.75 -12.53
C ASN A 22 15.96 8.27 -13.03
N ILE A 23 17.04 7.56 -12.73
CA ILE A 23 18.41 7.85 -13.19
C ILE A 23 18.53 7.42 -14.64
N THR A 24 19.03 8.30 -15.52
CA THR A 24 19.16 7.98 -16.96
C THR A 24 20.09 6.80 -17.21
N ILE A 25 19.55 5.76 -17.85
CA ILE A 25 20.26 4.49 -18.08
C ILE A 25 21.16 4.60 -19.30
N THR A 26 22.48 4.54 -19.06
CA THR A 26 23.51 4.36 -20.10
C THR A 26 24.55 3.38 -19.58
N ALA A 27 25.27 2.67 -20.47
CA ALA A 27 26.32 1.73 -20.04
C ALA A 27 27.38 2.39 -19.13
N ARG A 28 27.70 3.67 -19.37
CA ARG A 28 28.62 4.44 -18.51
C ARG A 28 27.99 4.81 -17.17
N ALA A 29 26.69 5.10 -17.13
CA ALA A 29 25.99 5.38 -15.87
C ALA A 29 25.90 4.13 -15.00
N VAL A 30 25.60 2.97 -15.59
CA VAL A 30 25.59 1.69 -14.89
C VAL A 30 26.96 1.37 -14.28
N VAL A 31 28.05 1.57 -15.02
CA VAL A 31 29.42 1.40 -14.49
C VAL A 31 29.72 2.32 -13.30
N ARG A 32 29.17 3.54 -13.27
CA ARG A 32 29.31 4.44 -12.11
C ARG A 32 28.43 4.02 -10.94
N HIS A 33 27.27 3.42 -11.22
CA HIS A 33 26.31 2.94 -10.22
C HIS A 33 26.83 1.68 -9.51
N ILE A 34 27.48 0.78 -10.25
CA ILE A 34 28.05 -0.48 -9.74
C ILE A 34 29.52 -0.69 -10.17
N PRO A 35 30.46 0.16 -9.69
CA PRO A 35 31.87 0.12 -10.12
C PRO A 35 32.59 -1.17 -9.72
N GLU A 36 32.14 -1.83 -8.66
CA GLU A 36 32.69 -3.11 -8.18
C GLU A 36 32.43 -4.29 -9.13
N VAL A 37 31.40 -4.20 -9.98
CA VAL A 37 30.97 -5.28 -10.87
C VAL A 37 31.51 -5.11 -12.29
N PHE A 38 31.46 -3.88 -12.82
CA PHE A 38 31.92 -3.53 -14.17
C PHE A 38 32.91 -2.38 -14.12
N LYS A 39 34.12 -2.58 -14.67
CA LYS A 39 35.17 -1.54 -14.72
C LYS A 39 35.03 -0.60 -15.91
N ASN A 40 34.36 -1.03 -16.98
CA ASN A 40 34.21 -0.26 -18.21
C ASN A 40 32.87 -0.57 -18.89
N ALA A 41 32.42 0.33 -19.76
CA ALA A 41 31.15 0.18 -20.47
C ALA A 41 31.18 -0.95 -21.50
N SER A 42 32.35 -1.28 -22.05
CA SER A 42 32.53 -2.36 -23.02
C SER A 42 32.20 -3.74 -22.45
N ALA A 43 32.41 -3.97 -21.14
CA ALA A 43 32.04 -5.20 -20.45
C ALA A 43 30.53 -5.47 -20.41
N ILE A 44 29.73 -4.43 -20.68
CA ILE A 44 28.27 -4.48 -20.76
C ILE A 44 27.82 -4.57 -22.23
N THR A 45 28.47 -3.83 -23.14
CA THR A 45 27.99 -3.68 -24.52
C THR A 45 28.66 -4.57 -25.57
N ARG A 46 29.92 -4.98 -25.38
CA ARG A 46 30.72 -5.71 -26.38
C ARG A 46 31.04 -7.13 -25.96
N ASP A 47 31.28 -7.35 -24.67
CA ASP A 47 31.80 -8.63 -24.17
C ASP A 47 30.72 -9.70 -23.97
N ASN A 48 29.44 -9.31 -23.88
CA ASN A 48 28.34 -10.25 -23.70
C ASN A 48 27.01 -9.72 -24.32
N PRO A 49 26.40 -10.46 -25.25
CA PRO A 49 25.15 -10.06 -25.91
C PRO A 49 23.93 -10.04 -24.99
N GLU A 50 23.85 -10.91 -23.97
CA GLU A 50 22.73 -10.95 -23.01
C GLU A 50 22.68 -9.66 -22.18
N ARG A 51 23.83 -9.17 -21.73
CA ARG A 51 23.92 -7.91 -20.97
C ARG A 51 23.50 -6.71 -21.79
N LEU A 52 23.84 -6.70 -23.08
CA LEU A 52 23.42 -5.66 -24.01
C LEU A 52 21.90 -5.69 -24.21
N GLN A 53 21.30 -6.87 -24.30
CA GLN A 53 19.85 -7.04 -24.40
C GLN A 53 19.14 -6.51 -23.15
N VAL A 54 19.57 -6.94 -21.95
CA VAL A 54 19.01 -6.47 -20.67
C VAL A 54 19.11 -4.95 -20.54
N LEU A 55 20.25 -4.36 -20.89
CA LEU A 55 20.41 -2.91 -20.92
C LEU A 55 19.43 -2.24 -21.88
N GLY A 56 19.27 -2.79 -23.08
CA GLY A 56 18.35 -2.27 -24.09
C GLY A 56 16.88 -2.32 -23.65
N ASP A 57 16.48 -3.41 -22.98
CA ASP A 57 15.13 -3.58 -22.47
C ASP A 57 14.84 -2.64 -21.30
N ALA A 58 15.79 -2.45 -20.39
CA ALA A 58 15.68 -1.45 -19.32
C ALA A 58 15.59 -0.01 -19.87
N GLN A 59 16.37 0.33 -20.90
CA GLN A 59 16.28 1.62 -21.58
C GLN A 59 14.91 1.84 -22.25
N LYS A 60 14.36 0.80 -22.89
CA LYS A 60 13.00 0.85 -23.46
C LYS A 60 11.96 1.08 -22.35
N ARG A 61 12.01 0.30 -21.27
CA ARG A 61 11.11 0.48 -20.10
C ARG A 61 11.17 1.90 -19.56
N GLN A 62 12.36 2.44 -19.35
CA GLN A 62 12.55 3.82 -18.88
C GLN A 62 11.95 4.85 -19.85
N ARG A 63 12.14 4.67 -21.17
CA ARG A 63 11.52 5.55 -22.18
C ARG A 63 10.01 5.48 -22.14
N THR A 64 9.43 4.28 -22.06
CA THR A 64 7.97 4.11 -21.95
C THR A 64 7.43 4.80 -20.70
N ILE A 65 8.06 4.60 -19.55
CA ILE A 65 7.66 5.26 -18.29
C ILE A 65 7.71 6.79 -18.43
N ARG A 66 8.80 7.31 -19.01
CA ARG A 66 8.95 8.76 -19.23
C ARG A 66 7.94 9.30 -20.24
N GLN A 67 7.68 8.58 -21.32
CA GLN A 67 6.66 8.96 -22.32
C GLN A 67 5.25 8.96 -21.71
N LEU A 68 4.88 7.95 -20.93
CA LEU A 68 3.61 7.94 -20.21
C LEU A 68 3.52 9.10 -19.21
N LYS A 69 4.63 9.38 -18.53
CA LYS A 69 4.75 10.53 -17.63
C LYS A 69 4.58 11.85 -18.38
N ASP A 70 5.15 12.01 -19.57
CA ASP A 70 5.07 13.22 -20.39
C ASP A 70 3.72 13.36 -21.10
N GLN A 71 3.07 12.24 -21.46
CA GLN A 71 1.70 12.20 -21.98
C GLN A 71 0.65 12.54 -20.94
N LEU A 72 0.91 12.29 -19.64
CA LEU A 72 0.14 12.88 -18.55
C LEU A 72 0.46 14.38 -18.48
N ASP A 73 -0.36 15.16 -19.19
CA ASP A 73 -0.33 16.63 -19.26
C ASP A 73 -0.02 17.22 -17.86
N PRO A 74 0.91 18.19 -17.73
CA PRO A 74 1.13 18.90 -16.47
C PRO A 74 -0.17 19.42 -15.83
N LYS A 75 -1.19 19.77 -16.63
CA LYS A 75 -2.54 20.11 -16.15
C LYS A 75 -3.26 18.92 -15.50
N SER A 76 -3.10 17.72 -16.05
CA SER A 76 -3.63 16.46 -15.50
C SER A 76 -2.97 16.13 -14.16
N ARG A 77 -1.66 16.37 -13.98
CA ARG A 77 -1.00 16.14 -12.68
C ARG A 77 -1.50 17.09 -11.59
N GLY A 78 -1.66 18.37 -11.91
CA GLY A 78 -2.22 19.35 -10.97
C GLY A 78 -3.68 19.04 -10.60
N ALA A 79 -4.47 18.61 -11.57
CA ALA A 79 -5.85 18.16 -11.34
C ALA A 79 -5.89 16.89 -10.46
N LEU A 80 -5.06 15.90 -10.77
CA LEU A 80 -4.98 14.65 -10.00
C LEU A 80 -4.50 14.90 -8.56
N GLN A 81 -3.50 15.78 -8.36
CA GLN A 81 -3.03 16.12 -7.03
C GLN A 81 -4.11 16.83 -6.20
N LYS A 82 -4.90 17.72 -6.82
CA LYS A 82 -6.06 18.37 -6.17
C LYS A 82 -7.16 17.37 -5.85
N GLU A 83 -7.43 16.42 -6.74
CA GLU A 83 -8.41 15.36 -6.52
C GLU A 83 -7.98 14.45 -5.36
N VAL A 84 -6.72 14.02 -5.35
CA VAL A 84 -6.15 13.23 -4.25
C VAL A 84 -6.22 13.99 -2.92
N ALA A 85 -5.92 15.29 -2.91
CA ALA A 85 -6.06 16.11 -1.70
C ALA A 85 -7.51 16.18 -1.21
N THR A 86 -8.46 16.44 -2.12
CA THR A 86 -9.89 16.47 -1.82
C THR A 86 -10.40 15.13 -1.27
N LEU A 87 -9.97 14.02 -1.88
CA LEU A 87 -10.34 12.68 -1.43
C LEU A 87 -9.75 12.36 -0.05
N LYS A 88 -8.51 12.78 0.23
CA LYS A 88 -7.89 12.65 1.56
C LYS A 88 -8.63 13.44 2.62
N GLU A 89 -9.01 14.69 2.33
CA GLU A 89 -9.82 15.49 3.25
C GLU A 89 -11.19 14.86 3.53
N ARG A 90 -11.83 14.32 2.48
CA ARG A 90 -13.09 13.59 2.62
C ARG A 90 -12.94 12.34 3.48
N LEU A 91 -11.85 11.59 3.29
CA LEU A 91 -11.53 10.40 4.09
C LEU A 91 -11.36 10.77 5.57
N LEU A 92 -10.52 11.76 5.87
CA LEU A 92 -10.31 12.24 7.25
C LEU A 92 -11.62 12.68 7.90
N ARG A 93 -12.49 13.37 7.15
CA ARG A 93 -13.81 13.76 7.64
C ARG A 93 -14.70 12.56 7.96
N ILE A 94 -14.76 11.57 7.07
CA ILE A 94 -15.57 10.37 7.27
C ILE A 94 -15.03 9.55 8.46
N GLU A 95 -13.72 9.43 8.61
CA GLU A 95 -13.10 8.74 9.76
C GLU A 95 -13.42 9.47 11.08
N ALA A 96 -13.30 10.79 11.12
CA ALA A 96 -13.67 11.58 12.30
C ALA A 96 -15.16 11.41 12.66
N GLN A 97 -16.05 11.38 11.66
CA GLN A 97 -17.48 11.13 11.87
C GLN A 97 -17.75 9.72 12.37
N ARG A 98 -17.07 8.70 11.83
CA ARG A 98 -17.14 7.32 12.29
C ARG A 98 -16.71 7.23 13.76
N ASP A 99 -15.58 7.82 14.11
CA ASP A 99 -15.04 7.73 15.47
C ASP A 99 -15.94 8.45 16.48
N MET A 100 -16.48 9.61 16.11
CA MET A 100 -17.50 10.30 16.90
C MET A 100 -18.76 9.44 17.10
N LEU A 101 -19.23 8.77 16.05
CA LEU A 101 -20.39 7.89 16.13
C LEU A 101 -20.13 6.67 17.02
N ILE A 102 -18.95 6.07 16.93
CA ILE A 102 -18.52 4.97 17.82
C ILE A 102 -18.48 5.43 19.28
N ALA A 103 -17.90 6.61 19.55
CA ALA A 103 -17.84 7.18 20.89
C ALA A 103 -19.26 7.44 21.45
N SER A 104 -20.14 7.99 20.61
CA SER A 104 -21.55 8.20 20.95
C SER A 104 -22.27 6.89 21.29
N HIS A 105 -22.12 5.85 20.47
CA HIS A 105 -22.71 4.54 20.73
C HIS A 105 -22.18 3.89 22.02
N ARG A 106 -20.88 4.04 22.32
CA ARG A 106 -20.30 3.55 23.58
C ARG A 106 -20.90 4.29 24.79
N GLY A 107 -21.03 5.61 24.70
CA GLY A 107 -21.67 6.41 25.75
C GLY A 107 -23.15 6.02 25.97
N LEU A 108 -23.87 5.80 24.87
CA LEU A 108 -25.26 5.31 24.91
C LEU A 108 -25.37 3.93 25.56
N PHE A 109 -24.52 2.99 25.18
CA PHE A 109 -24.46 1.66 25.79
C PHE A 109 -24.21 1.76 27.31
N GLN A 110 -23.27 2.61 27.72
CA GLN A 110 -22.98 2.85 29.14
C GLN A 110 -24.20 3.43 29.87
N ALA A 111 -24.87 4.44 29.29
CA ALA A 111 -26.03 5.08 29.90
C ALA A 111 -27.25 4.17 30.01
N VAL A 112 -27.47 3.29 29.02
CA VAL A 112 -28.59 2.34 29.06
C VAL A 112 -28.26 1.15 29.97
N SER A 113 -27.01 0.65 29.95
CA SER A 113 -26.60 -0.46 30.82
C SER A 113 -26.63 -0.10 32.30
N SER A 114 -26.41 1.18 32.67
CA SER A 114 -26.58 1.65 34.05
C SER A 114 -28.03 1.60 34.54
N GLN A 115 -29.03 1.50 33.65
CA GLN A 115 -30.44 1.35 34.01
C GLN A 115 -30.85 -0.11 34.23
N GLY A 116 -30.02 -1.06 33.81
CA GLY A 116 -30.27 -2.50 33.96
C GLY A 116 -30.24 -3.29 32.66
N ARG A 117 -30.10 -4.61 32.79
CA ARG A 117 -30.00 -5.55 31.64
C ARG A 117 -31.29 -5.61 30.81
N LYS A 118 -32.45 -5.45 31.44
CA LYS A 118 -33.76 -5.52 30.78
C LYS A 118 -33.99 -4.32 29.85
N GLU A 119 -33.57 -3.14 30.30
CA GLU A 119 -33.63 -1.88 29.59
C GLU A 119 -32.67 -1.89 28.38
N LEU A 120 -31.47 -2.44 28.57
CA LEU A 120 -30.51 -2.69 27.50
C LEU A 120 -31.09 -3.61 26.42
N TYR A 121 -31.66 -4.75 26.81
CA TYR A 121 -32.29 -5.68 25.86
C TYR A 121 -33.43 -5.02 25.09
N ARG A 122 -34.31 -4.28 25.78
CA ARG A 122 -35.42 -3.53 25.17
C ARG A 122 -34.94 -2.41 24.23
N PHE A 123 -33.79 -1.80 24.52
CA PHE A 123 -33.20 -0.78 23.66
C PHE A 123 -32.65 -1.39 22.37
N TYR A 124 -31.84 -2.45 22.48
CA TYR A 124 -31.20 -3.10 21.34
C TYR A 124 -32.17 -3.94 20.49
N SER A 125 -33.26 -4.45 21.06
CA SER A 125 -34.28 -5.17 20.29
C SER A 125 -34.89 -4.34 19.16
N LYS A 126 -34.83 -3.00 19.25
CA LYS A 126 -35.29 -2.07 18.19
C LYS A 126 -34.37 -2.01 16.98
N TYR A 127 -33.14 -2.54 17.09
CA TYR A 127 -32.12 -2.48 16.06
C TYR A 127 -31.78 -3.87 15.47
N ALA A 128 -32.63 -4.87 15.69
CA ALA A 128 -32.41 -6.24 15.20
C ALA A 128 -32.20 -6.31 13.68
N ASP A 129 -32.85 -5.45 12.90
CA ASP A 129 -32.66 -5.40 11.44
C ASP A 129 -31.31 -4.79 11.03
N VAL A 130 -30.78 -3.86 11.83
CA VAL A 130 -29.44 -3.30 11.65
C VAL A 130 -28.39 -4.36 11.95
N GLU A 131 -28.57 -5.13 13.03
CA GLU A 131 -27.70 -6.26 13.36
C GLU A 131 -27.66 -7.29 12.23
N LYS A 132 -28.82 -7.70 11.69
CA LYS A 132 -28.89 -8.59 10.52
C LYS A 132 -28.14 -8.04 9.30
N ALA A 133 -28.28 -6.73 9.03
CA ALA A 133 -27.56 -6.09 7.93
C ALA A 133 -26.05 -6.13 8.16
N LEU A 134 -25.59 -5.84 9.38
CA LEU A 134 -24.17 -5.89 9.75
C LEU A 134 -23.60 -7.31 9.66
N THR A 135 -24.35 -8.33 10.08
CA THR A 135 -23.99 -9.75 9.91
C THR A 135 -23.84 -10.11 8.44
N LYS A 136 -24.78 -9.70 7.58
CA LYS A 136 -24.73 -9.96 6.14
C LYS A 136 -23.51 -9.31 5.47
N MET A 137 -23.05 -8.18 5.99
CA MET A 137 -21.86 -7.48 5.49
C MET A 137 -20.55 -8.05 6.08
N GLY A 138 -20.61 -9.05 6.96
CA GLY A 138 -19.42 -9.56 7.66
C GLY A 138 -18.77 -8.52 8.58
N ALA A 139 -19.54 -7.53 9.03
CA ALA A 139 -19.04 -6.38 9.80
C ALA A 139 -19.10 -6.61 11.33
N LEU A 140 -19.70 -7.71 11.78
CA LEU A 140 -19.67 -8.10 13.19
C LEU A 140 -18.47 -9.02 13.44
N PRO A 141 -17.72 -8.81 14.55
CA PRO A 141 -16.61 -9.68 14.91
C PRO A 141 -17.12 -11.09 15.21
N THR A 142 -16.51 -12.10 14.58
CA THR A 142 -16.72 -13.52 14.89
C THR A 142 -15.96 -13.89 16.15
N THR A 143 -16.29 -13.28 17.29
CA THR A 143 -15.71 -13.70 18.56
C THR A 143 -16.54 -14.85 19.13
N GLU A 144 -15.97 -16.04 19.12
CA GLU A 144 -16.31 -17.06 20.10
C GLU A 144 -16.09 -16.44 21.48
N ILE A 145 -17.18 -16.08 22.16
CA ILE A 145 -17.14 -15.60 23.54
C ILE A 145 -16.66 -16.79 24.37
N SER A 146 -15.37 -16.84 24.69
CA SER A 146 -14.85 -17.78 25.67
C SER A 146 -15.49 -17.45 27.02
N GLU A 147 -16.33 -18.36 27.53
CA GLU A 147 -16.96 -18.29 28.84
C GLU A 147 -15.92 -18.42 29.98
N ASN A 148 -14.92 -17.54 30.06
CA ASN A 148 -14.01 -17.49 31.20
C ASN A 148 -14.39 -16.32 32.12
N GLY A 149 -15.44 -16.56 32.90
CA GLY A 149 -15.92 -15.68 33.95
C GLY A 149 -16.72 -16.42 35.01
N LYS A 150 -16.37 -17.67 35.34
CA LYS A 150 -16.83 -18.30 36.59
C LYS A 150 -15.89 -17.86 37.71
N GLY A 151 -16.43 -17.07 38.64
CA GLY A 151 -15.73 -16.62 39.83
C GLY A 151 -15.23 -17.79 40.66
N THR A 152 -13.94 -17.76 40.97
CA THR A 152 -13.36 -18.50 42.07
C THR A 152 -13.85 -17.88 43.38
N LYS A 153 -14.76 -18.59 44.05
CA LYS A 153 -14.91 -18.52 45.50
C LYS A 153 -13.95 -19.55 46.08
N GLU A 154 -12.92 -19.08 46.78
CA GLU A 154 -12.36 -19.73 47.97
C GLU A 154 -12.16 -18.64 49.03
#